data_AF-A0AAD5HDF5-F1
#
_entry.id   AF-A0AAD5HDF5-F1
#
_cell.length_a   1.000
_cell.length_b   1.000
_cell.length_c   1.000
_cell.angle_alpha   90.00
_cell.angle_beta   90.00
_cell.angle_gamma   90.00
#
_symmetry.space_group_name_H-M   'P 1'
#
loop_
_entity.id
_entity.type
_entity.pdbx_description
1 polymer ?
#
loop_
_entity_poly.entity_id
_entity_poly.type
_entity_poly.pdbx_seq_one_letter_code
_entity_poly.pdbx_strand_id
1 'polypeptide(L)'
;MPPKRRAAVGTQQKITDSGLKTSKKRRVIQKPIDLTKSLVKPEKKARSTSPIEDIAPIADDDELQKEDEIVHTGIDDDLEIRKRQQPAAKPKVIEIHTKDQSKEDKVLRAFDLNYAYGSCVGISRLERWQRADKLGLNPPQEVKKLLAGKNADKEDVKECLFHGRV
;
A
#
# COMPACT_ATOMS: atom_id res chain seq x y z
N MET A 1 63.32 -42.70 -34.33
CA MET A 1 63.32 -41.51 -33.45
C MET A 1 63.57 -40.27 -34.29
N PRO A 2 62.66 -39.28 -34.34
CA PRO A 2 62.93 -37.97 -34.93
C PRO A 2 63.44 -36.96 -33.87
N PRO A 3 64.23 -35.95 -34.28
CA PRO A 3 64.99 -35.08 -33.37
C PRO A 3 64.19 -33.90 -32.78
N LYS A 4 64.60 -33.51 -31.56
CA LYS A 4 64.08 -32.35 -30.78
C LYS A 4 64.44 -31.02 -31.47
N ARG A 5 63.43 -30.22 -31.82
CA ARG A 5 63.61 -28.83 -32.27
C ARG A 5 63.78 -27.90 -31.06
N ARG A 6 64.89 -27.17 -31.02
CA ARG A 6 65.11 -25.96 -30.19
C ARG A 6 64.84 -24.72 -31.05
N ALA A 7 64.23 -23.69 -30.46
CA ALA A 7 64.28 -22.24 -30.78
C ALA A 7 63.03 -21.56 -30.18
N ALA A 8 62.98 -20.30 -29.78
CA ALA A 8 63.96 -19.24 -29.52
C ALA A 8 63.22 -18.15 -28.72
N VAL A 9 63.97 -17.36 -27.96
CA VAL A 9 63.54 -16.20 -27.17
C VAL A 9 63.15 -15.05 -28.10
N GLY A 10 62.02 -14.39 -27.84
CA GLY A 10 61.54 -13.21 -28.57
C GLY A 10 61.23 -12.04 -27.66
N THR A 11 62.13 -11.05 -27.69
CA THR A 11 62.10 -9.72 -27.05
C THR A 11 60.83 -8.93 -27.34
N GLN A 12 60.29 -8.23 -26.33
CA GLN A 12 59.33 -7.13 -26.53
C GLN A 12 59.82 -5.84 -25.89
N GLN A 13 59.96 -4.79 -26.70
CA GLN A 13 59.97 -3.39 -26.31
C GLN A 13 59.13 -2.61 -27.34
N LYS A 14 58.16 -1.81 -26.89
CA LYS A 14 57.70 -0.62 -27.63
C LYS A 14 57.10 0.41 -26.68
N ILE A 15 57.20 1.65 -27.13
CA ILE A 15 57.31 2.94 -26.45
C ILE A 15 56.17 3.87 -26.90
N THR A 16 55.82 4.85 -26.03
CA THR A 16 55.18 6.18 -26.31
C THR A 16 53.77 6.15 -26.94
N ASP A 17 52.85 7.12 -26.80
CA ASP A 17 52.92 8.58 -26.66
C ASP A 17 51.55 9.14 -26.20
N SER A 18 51.51 10.44 -25.90
CA SER A 18 50.40 11.40 -26.06
C SER A 18 49.61 11.82 -24.80
N GLY A 19 49.98 12.99 -24.29
CA GLY A 19 49.09 13.85 -23.52
C GLY A 19 48.37 14.85 -24.42
N LEU A 20 47.10 15.15 -24.13
CA LEU A 20 46.39 16.34 -24.62
C LEU A 20 45.76 17.10 -23.43
N LYS A 21 45.95 18.42 -23.46
CA LYS A 21 45.46 19.41 -22.48
C LYS A 21 44.07 19.95 -22.90
N THR A 22 43.36 20.57 -21.94
CA THR A 22 42.56 21.83 -22.02
C THR A 22 41.12 21.81 -21.42
N SER A 23 40.98 22.55 -20.32
CA SER A 23 40.03 23.66 -20.03
C SER A 23 38.53 23.59 -20.39
N LYS A 24 37.62 23.66 -19.38
CA LYS A 24 36.65 24.79 -19.21
C LYS A 24 35.81 24.72 -17.91
N LYS A 25 35.74 25.86 -17.21
CA LYS A 25 34.83 26.17 -16.08
C LYS A 25 33.35 26.11 -16.50
N ARG A 26 32.49 25.61 -15.62
CA ARG A 26 31.13 26.14 -15.41
C ARG A 26 30.85 26.27 -13.91
N ARG A 27 30.53 27.50 -13.50
CA ARG A 27 30.05 27.88 -12.18
C ARG A 27 28.52 27.88 -12.25
N VAL A 28 27.83 27.14 -11.38
CA VAL A 28 26.42 27.38 -11.09
C VAL A 28 26.28 27.45 -9.57
N ILE A 29 25.87 28.63 -9.13
CA ILE A 29 25.49 28.97 -7.77
C ILE A 29 24.02 28.61 -7.63
N GLN A 30 23.67 27.91 -6.54
CA GLN A 30 22.40 27.96 -5.77
C GLN A 30 22.34 26.69 -4.89
N LYS A 31 21.97 26.64 -3.60
CA LYS A 31 21.80 27.52 -2.42
C LYS A 31 21.65 26.50 -1.25
N PRO A 32 22.17 26.71 -0.03
CA PRO A 32 21.98 25.73 1.04
C PRO A 32 20.53 25.75 1.54
N ILE A 33 19.97 24.56 1.75
CA ILE A 33 18.65 24.35 2.37
C ILE A 33 18.79 24.51 3.88
N ASP A 34 18.27 25.61 4.41
CA ASP A 34 18.22 25.89 5.84
C ASP A 34 17.21 24.96 6.53
N LEU A 35 17.74 24.00 7.30
CA LEU A 35 17.00 23.25 8.32
C LEU A 35 16.71 24.18 9.50
N THR A 36 15.52 24.78 9.55
CA THR A 36 14.98 25.33 10.80
C THR A 36 13.62 24.73 11.12
N LYS A 37 13.59 24.18 12.33
CA LYS A 37 12.52 23.52 13.03
C LYS A 37 11.59 24.59 13.59
N SER A 38 10.29 24.54 13.26
CA SER A 38 9.27 25.13 14.13
C SER A 38 8.00 24.28 14.16
N LEU A 39 7.68 23.89 15.40
CA LEU A 39 6.45 23.25 15.84
C LEU A 39 5.25 24.10 15.46
N VAL A 40 4.23 23.50 14.82
CA VAL A 40 2.83 23.92 15.03
C VAL A 40 1.95 22.66 15.10
N LYS A 41 1.32 22.50 16.26
CA LYS A 41 0.29 21.52 16.59
C LYS A 41 -1.06 22.06 16.11
N PRO A 42 -1.92 21.29 15.41
CA PRO A 42 -3.31 21.68 15.28
C PRO A 42 -4.12 21.07 16.43
N GLU A 43 -4.51 21.94 17.35
CA GLU A 43 -5.56 21.69 18.33
C GLU A 43 -6.94 21.63 17.67
N LYS A 44 -7.85 20.95 18.38
CA LYS A 44 -9.27 20.76 18.09
C LYS A 44 -9.98 22.11 17.88
N LYS A 45 -10.88 22.21 16.89
CA LYS A 45 -12.01 23.13 16.98
C LYS A 45 -13.21 22.64 16.17
N ALA A 46 -14.28 22.30 16.90
CA ALA A 46 -15.63 22.22 16.38
C ALA A 46 -16.02 23.58 15.79
N ARG A 47 -16.72 23.58 14.64
CA ARG A 47 -17.51 24.72 14.20
C ARG A 47 -18.79 24.26 13.53
N SER A 48 -19.85 24.76 14.14
CA SER A 48 -21.27 24.73 13.85
C SER A 48 -21.66 25.27 12.47
N THR A 49 -22.64 24.59 11.87
CA THR A 49 -23.84 25.05 11.15
C THR A 49 -23.90 26.50 10.63
N SER A 50 -24.29 26.64 9.35
CA SER A 50 -25.42 27.51 9.01
C SER A 50 -26.25 26.91 7.86
N PRO A 51 -27.59 27.06 7.90
CA PRO A 51 -28.56 26.31 7.08
C PRO A 51 -28.86 26.95 5.71
N ILE A 52 -29.37 26.14 4.79
CA ILE A 52 -30.03 26.59 3.55
C ILE A 52 -31.53 26.32 3.76
N GLU A 53 -32.31 27.38 3.97
CA GLU A 53 -33.76 27.37 3.87
C GLU A 53 -34.15 27.93 2.51
N ASP A 54 -35.04 27.24 1.79
CA ASP A 54 -36.03 27.78 0.84
C ASP A 54 -36.75 26.62 0.12
N ILE A 55 -37.65 25.93 0.82
CA ILE A 55 -38.85 25.33 0.21
C ILE A 55 -40.02 25.62 1.15
N ALA A 56 -40.96 26.40 0.64
CA ALA A 56 -42.12 26.96 1.32
C ALA A 56 -43.14 25.87 1.77
N PRO A 57 -44.12 26.26 2.62
CA PRO A 57 -44.85 25.36 3.51
C PRO A 57 -46.08 24.77 2.84
N ILE A 58 -46.37 23.50 3.14
CA ILE A 58 -47.69 22.91 2.95
C ILE A 58 -48.14 22.47 4.35
N ALA A 59 -48.79 23.41 5.03
CA ALA A 59 -49.68 23.11 6.14
C ALA A 59 -51.08 22.94 5.54
N ASP A 60 -51.72 21.81 5.81
CA ASP A 60 -53.00 21.78 6.52
C ASP A 60 -53.30 20.32 6.91
N ASP A 61 -53.43 20.14 8.22
CA ASP A 61 -54.15 19.12 9.00
C ASP A 61 -55.07 18.14 8.23
N ASP A 62 -54.96 16.84 8.55
CA ASP A 62 -56.11 16.14 9.16
C ASP A 62 -55.61 14.96 10.01
N GLU A 63 -55.87 15.09 11.30
CA GLU A 63 -55.65 14.10 12.34
C GLU A 63 -56.68 12.96 12.21
N LEU A 64 -56.20 11.73 12.03
CA LEU A 64 -57.01 10.55 12.35
C LEU A 64 -56.12 9.44 12.91
N GLN A 65 -56.24 9.33 14.24
CA GLN A 65 -55.79 8.22 15.06
C GLN A 65 -56.40 6.90 14.53
N LYS A 66 -55.54 5.93 14.24
CA LYS A 66 -55.88 4.51 14.36
C LYS A 66 -54.64 3.70 14.71
N GLU A 67 -54.41 3.64 16.01
CA GLU A 67 -54.02 2.45 16.76
C GLU A 67 -54.29 1.12 16.02
N ASP A 68 -53.27 0.59 15.37
CA ASP A 68 -53.18 -0.83 15.01
C ASP A 68 -52.00 -1.45 15.78
N GLU A 69 -52.33 -1.99 16.95
CA GLU A 69 -51.64 -2.96 17.81
C GLU A 69 -50.15 -3.28 17.52
N ILE A 70 -49.25 -2.63 18.27
CA ILE A 70 -48.01 -3.33 18.66
C ILE A 70 -48.40 -4.30 19.77
N VAL A 71 -48.53 -5.57 19.42
CA VAL A 71 -48.76 -6.66 20.37
C VAL A 71 -47.65 -6.63 21.42
N HIS A 72 -47.98 -6.14 22.61
CA HIS A 72 -47.19 -6.35 23.81
C HIS A 72 -47.33 -7.82 24.20
N THR A 73 -46.60 -8.71 23.52
CA THR A 73 -46.39 -10.06 24.03
C THR A 73 -45.50 -9.92 25.25
N GLY A 74 -46.10 -10.04 26.44
CA GLY A 74 -45.37 -10.08 27.69
C GLY A 74 -44.25 -11.12 27.60
N ILE A 75 -43.02 -10.62 27.55
CA ILE A 75 -41.83 -11.38 27.85
C ILE A 75 -41.23 -10.60 28.99
N ASP A 76 -41.30 -11.18 30.19
CA ASP A 76 -40.66 -10.67 31.38
C ASP A 76 -39.25 -10.20 31.02
N ASP A 77 -38.91 -8.96 31.38
CA ASP A 77 -37.59 -8.35 31.22
C ASP A 77 -36.63 -9.06 32.20
N ASP A 78 -36.33 -10.33 31.90
CA ASP A 78 -35.49 -11.19 32.70
C ASP A 78 -34.05 -10.70 32.52
N LEU A 79 -33.56 -10.00 33.55
CA LEU A 79 -32.23 -9.40 33.64
C LEU A 79 -31.10 -10.40 33.33
N GLU A 80 -31.37 -11.70 33.40
CA GLU A 80 -30.55 -12.82 32.93
C GLU A 80 -30.13 -12.75 31.45
N ILE A 81 -30.98 -12.24 30.54
CA ILE A 81 -30.68 -12.22 29.09
C ILE A 81 -29.48 -11.29 28.80
N ARG A 82 -29.35 -10.19 29.54
CA ARG A 82 -28.19 -9.28 29.44
C ARG A 82 -26.93 -9.83 30.11
N LYS A 83 -27.05 -10.61 31.19
CA LYS A 83 -25.91 -11.26 31.85
C LYS A 83 -25.27 -12.38 31.02
N ARG A 84 -26.00 -12.93 30.04
CA ARG A 84 -25.51 -13.99 29.15
C ARG A 84 -24.75 -13.49 27.92
N GLN A 85 -24.70 -12.17 27.67
CA GLN A 85 -23.79 -11.55 26.69
C GLN A 85 -22.33 -11.56 27.18
N GLN A 86 -21.88 -12.68 27.74
CA GLN A 86 -20.46 -12.94 27.94
C GLN A 86 -19.78 -12.90 26.57
N PRO A 87 -18.56 -12.33 26.48
CA PRO A 87 -17.94 -12.02 25.20
C PRO A 87 -17.71 -13.32 24.43
N ALA A 88 -18.51 -13.55 23.40
CA ALA A 88 -18.41 -14.71 22.55
C ALA A 88 -16.96 -14.82 22.05
N ALA A 89 -16.31 -15.93 22.38
CA ALA A 89 -15.00 -16.25 21.85
C ALA A 89 -15.06 -16.08 20.33
N LYS A 90 -14.18 -15.23 19.77
CA LYS A 90 -14.17 -14.90 18.34
C LYS A 90 -14.25 -16.20 17.53
N PRO A 91 -15.18 -16.33 16.57
CA PRO A 91 -15.32 -17.56 15.79
C PRO A 91 -13.97 -17.90 15.16
N LYS A 92 -13.51 -19.14 15.33
CA LYS A 92 -12.27 -19.63 14.73
C LYS A 92 -12.48 -19.68 13.21
N VAL A 93 -11.93 -18.71 12.49
CA VAL A 93 -11.94 -18.71 11.02
C VAL A 93 -11.07 -19.87 10.54
N ILE A 94 -11.68 -20.83 9.84
CA ILE A 94 -10.98 -21.97 9.25
C ILE A 94 -10.46 -21.53 7.87
N GLU A 95 -9.15 -21.33 7.74
CA GLU A 95 -8.54 -21.01 6.46
C GLU A 95 -8.29 -22.29 5.63
N ILE A 96 -9.26 -22.65 4.79
CA ILE A 96 -9.25 -23.92 4.05
C ILE A 96 -8.30 -23.92 2.83
N HIS A 97 -8.10 -22.76 2.19
CA HIS A 97 -7.37 -22.63 0.91
C HIS A 97 -5.96 -21.98 1.02
N THR A 98 -5.48 -21.68 2.23
CA THR A 98 -4.23 -20.94 2.45
C THR A 98 -3.19 -21.74 3.24
N LYS A 99 -3.42 -23.05 3.45
CA LYS A 99 -2.57 -23.90 4.29
C LYS A 99 -1.10 -23.88 3.89
N ASP A 100 -0.81 -23.81 2.60
CA ASP A 100 0.55 -23.86 2.07
C ASP A 100 1.14 -22.48 1.72
N GLN A 101 0.41 -21.39 2.03
CA GLN A 101 0.86 -20.03 1.71
C GLN A 101 1.69 -19.43 2.84
N SER A 102 2.84 -18.85 2.48
CA SER A 102 3.62 -18.05 3.42
C SER A 102 2.81 -16.86 3.92
N LYS A 103 3.15 -16.36 5.11
CA LYS A 103 2.56 -15.12 5.65
C LYS A 103 2.78 -13.95 4.68
N GLU A 104 3.94 -13.93 4.03
CA GLU A 104 4.31 -12.93 3.01
C GLU A 104 3.32 -12.98 1.83
N ASP A 105 3.05 -14.18 1.31
CA ASP A 105 2.12 -14.38 0.18
C ASP A 105 0.69 -13.95 0.53
N LYS A 106 0.26 -14.18 1.78
CA LYS A 106 -1.06 -13.74 2.26
C LYS A 106 -1.18 -12.22 2.24
N VAL A 107 -0.14 -11.51 2.70
CA VAL A 107 -0.10 -10.05 2.70
C VAL A 107 -0.09 -9.49 1.28
N LEU A 108 0.76 -10.04 0.40
CA LEU A 108 0.85 -9.60 -0.99
C LEU A 108 -0.44 -9.87 -1.77
N ARG A 109 -1.08 -11.03 -1.55
CA ARG A 109 -2.38 -11.37 -2.16
C ARG A 109 -3.50 -10.46 -1.67
N ALA A 110 -3.55 -10.18 -0.37
CA ALA A 110 -4.53 -9.25 0.20
C ALA A 110 -4.37 -7.84 -0.38
N PHE A 111 -3.12 -7.41 -0.60
CA PHE A 111 -2.84 -6.16 -1.29
C PHE A 111 -3.37 -6.18 -2.72
N ASP A 112 -3.06 -7.20 -3.53
CA ASP A 112 -3.48 -7.31 -4.94
C ASP A 112 -5.00 -7.33 -5.14
N LEU A 113 -5.73 -7.91 -4.19
CA LEU A 113 -7.20 -7.98 -4.21
C LEU A 113 -7.88 -6.70 -3.72
N ASN A 114 -7.14 -5.79 -3.07
CA ASN A 114 -7.70 -4.55 -2.57
C ASN A 114 -7.78 -3.50 -3.69
N TYR A 115 -8.99 -3.26 -4.21
CA TYR A 115 -9.25 -2.28 -5.28
C TYR A 115 -9.00 -0.82 -4.86
N ALA A 116 -8.90 -0.50 -3.56
CA ALA A 116 -8.63 0.85 -3.09
C ALA A 116 -7.30 1.41 -3.63
N TYR A 117 -6.35 0.54 -3.99
CA TYR A 117 -5.04 0.90 -4.53
C TYR A 117 -4.96 0.88 -6.07
N GLY A 118 -6.09 0.65 -6.74
CA GLY A 118 -6.22 0.61 -8.20
C GLY A 118 -6.00 -0.79 -8.81
N SER A 119 -6.11 -0.87 -10.15
CA SER A 119 -5.94 -2.13 -10.88
C SER A 119 -4.57 -2.76 -10.66
N CYS A 120 -4.53 -4.09 -10.55
CA CYS A 120 -3.31 -4.90 -10.44
C CYS A 120 -2.95 -5.61 -11.75
N VAL A 121 -3.69 -5.39 -12.83
CA VAL A 121 -3.43 -6.03 -14.13
C VAL A 121 -2.43 -5.21 -14.95
N GLY A 122 -1.49 -5.90 -15.61
CA GLY A 122 -0.55 -5.30 -16.57
C GLY A 122 0.60 -4.50 -15.95
N ILE A 123 0.79 -4.59 -14.63
CA ILE A 123 1.81 -3.84 -13.90
C ILE A 123 2.45 -4.71 -12.82
N SER A 124 3.69 -4.40 -12.44
CA SER A 124 4.34 -5.07 -11.31
C SER A 124 3.72 -4.62 -9.98
N ARG A 125 3.86 -5.47 -8.95
CA ARG A 125 3.34 -5.18 -7.61
C ARG A 125 4.01 -3.94 -7.00
N LEU A 126 5.29 -3.71 -7.30
CA LEU A 126 6.02 -2.52 -6.88
C LEU A 126 5.50 -1.24 -7.54
N GLU A 127 5.24 -1.29 -8.85
CA GLU A 127 4.68 -0.14 -9.58
C GLU A 127 3.29 0.21 -9.05
N ARG A 128 2.45 -0.80 -8.79
CA ARG A 128 1.14 -0.62 -8.16
C ARG A 128 1.24 0.07 -6.81
N TRP A 129 2.16 -0.39 -5.95
CA TRP A 129 2.42 0.22 -4.65
C TRP A 129 2.82 1.69 -4.78
N GLN A 130 3.77 2.00 -5.67
CA GLN A 130 4.23 3.38 -5.89
C GLN A 130 3.12 4.29 -6.42
N ARG A 131 2.23 3.79 -7.27
CA ARG A 131 1.08 4.56 -7.76
C ARG A 131 0.13 4.91 -6.62
N ALA A 132 -0.20 3.94 -5.77
CA ALA A 132 -1.05 4.16 -4.61
C ALA A 132 -0.44 5.18 -3.63
N ASP A 133 0.88 5.12 -3.41
CA ASP A 133 1.62 6.06 -2.57
C ASP A 133 1.58 7.49 -3.16
N LYS A 134 1.82 7.63 -4.46
CA LYS A 134 1.71 8.91 -5.19
C LYS A 134 0.31 9.52 -5.14
N LEU A 135 -0.73 8.68 -5.11
CA LEU A 135 -2.13 9.12 -4.99
C LEU A 135 -2.54 9.43 -3.54
N GLY A 136 -1.65 9.27 -2.56
CA GLY A 136 -1.96 9.53 -1.16
C GLY A 136 -2.90 8.50 -0.53
N LEU A 137 -3.01 7.30 -1.12
CA LEU A 137 -3.89 6.22 -0.65
C LEU A 137 -3.29 5.45 0.53
N ASN A 138 -2.09 5.82 0.97
CA ASN A 138 -1.36 5.22 2.10
C ASN A 138 -1.31 3.69 2.03
N PRO A 139 -0.71 3.11 0.97
CA PRO A 139 -0.59 1.66 0.86
C PRO A 139 0.27 1.07 2.01
N PRO A 140 0.06 -0.20 2.41
CA PRO A 140 0.75 -0.78 3.55
C PRO A 140 2.27 -0.82 3.35
N GLN A 141 3.03 -0.30 4.32
CA GLN A 141 4.50 -0.27 4.25
C GLN A 141 5.12 -1.67 4.31
N GLU A 142 4.43 -2.64 4.89
CA GLU A 142 4.86 -4.04 4.91
C GLU A 142 5.04 -4.60 3.50
N VAL A 143 4.12 -4.29 2.58
CA VAL A 143 4.21 -4.67 1.17
C VAL A 143 5.49 -4.15 0.54
N LYS A 144 5.83 -2.87 0.77
CA LYS A 144 7.08 -2.27 0.27
C LYS A 144 8.32 -3.00 0.80
N LYS A 145 8.32 -3.39 2.08
CA LYS A 145 9.44 -4.12 2.70
C LYS A 145 9.60 -5.51 2.10
N LEU A 146 8.49 -6.22 1.86
CA LEU A 146 8.51 -7.53 1.20
C LEU A 146 9.06 -7.42 -0.23
N LEU A 147 8.64 -6.40 -0.97
CA LEU A 147 9.10 -6.11 -2.33
C LEU A 147 10.55 -5.63 -2.43
N ALA A 148 11.15 -5.16 -1.34
CA ALA A 148 12.55 -4.75 -1.27
C ALA A 148 13.42 -5.77 -0.50
N GLY A 149 12.84 -6.88 -0.07
CA GLY A 149 13.50 -7.88 0.75
C GLY A 149 14.32 -8.89 -0.06
N LYS A 150 14.83 -9.91 0.63
CA LYS A 150 15.62 -11.00 0.01
C LYS A 150 14.85 -11.83 -1.02
N ASN A 151 13.52 -11.82 -0.95
CA ASN A 151 12.64 -12.56 -1.85
C ASN A 151 12.12 -11.69 -3.02
N ALA A 152 12.60 -10.45 -3.16
CA ALA A 152 12.11 -9.51 -4.17
C ALA A 152 12.28 -10.00 -5.62
N ASP A 153 13.30 -10.82 -5.88
CA ASP A 153 13.59 -11.35 -7.21
C ASP A 153 12.68 -12.51 -7.61
N LYS A 154 11.86 -13.03 -6.69
CA LYS A 154 10.90 -14.09 -7.01
C LYS A 154 9.73 -13.50 -7.79
N GLU A 155 9.40 -14.12 -8.92
CA GLU A 155 8.27 -13.70 -9.77
C GLU A 155 6.96 -13.65 -8.96
N ASP A 156 6.72 -14.62 -8.07
CA ASP A 156 5.51 -14.64 -7.21
C ASP A 156 5.42 -13.41 -6.28
N VAL A 157 6.55 -12.82 -5.91
CA VAL A 157 6.63 -11.63 -5.04
C VAL A 157 6.60 -10.34 -5.86
N LYS A 158 7.17 -10.33 -7.05
CA LYS A 158 7.27 -9.15 -7.91
C LYS A 158 6.02 -8.88 -8.72
N GLU A 159 5.38 -9.93 -9.23
CA GLU A 159 4.25 -9.85 -10.15
C GLU A 159 2.90 -9.92 -9.43
N CYS A 160 1.92 -9.16 -9.92
CA CYS A 160 0.57 -9.14 -9.35
C CYS A 160 -0.16 -10.48 -9.57
N LEU A 161 -1.18 -10.77 -8.74
CA LEU A 161 -1.94 -12.03 -8.73
C LEU A 161 -2.47 -12.50 -10.10
N PHE A 162 -2.79 -11.57 -11.01
CA PHE A 162 -3.34 -11.87 -12.34
C PHE A 162 -2.33 -11.74 -13.48
N HIS A 163 -1.03 -11.62 -13.17
CA HIS A 163 0.01 -11.57 -14.20
C HIS A 163 -0.08 -12.79 -15.13
N GLY A 164 -0.12 -12.57 -16.45
CA GLY A 164 -0.13 -13.63 -17.47
C GLY A 164 -1.40 -14.47 -17.56
N ARG A 165 -2.50 -14.10 -16.88
CA ARG A 165 -3.78 -14.85 -16.86
C ARG A 165 -4.92 -14.15 -17.60
N VAL A 166 -4.69 -12.95 -18.10
CA VAL A 166 -5.69 -12.06 -18.72
C VAL A 166 -5.26 -11.69 -20.13
#